data_AF-A0A642C1I2-F1
#
_entry.id   AF-A0A642C1I2-F1
#
_cell.length_a   1.000
_cell.length_b   1.000
_cell.length_c   1.000
_cell.angle_alpha   90.00
_cell.angle_beta   90.00
_cell.angle_gamma   90.00
#
_symmetry.space_group_name_H-M   'P 1'
#
loop_
_entity.id
_entity.type
_entity.pdbx_description
1 polymer ?
#
loop_
_entity_poly.entity_id
_entity_poly.type
_entity_poly.pdbx_seq_one_letter_code
_entity_poly.pdbx_strand_id
1 'polypeptide(L)'
;MKDFLKFTLATVTGIILSSIVLFIIGMVTLFGIVSTADTETIVKKNSVMMLDLNGVLVERTQESPLGILSQLFSDDSNTYGLDDILSSIKKAKENENIKGIYLQASMLGTSYASLQEIRNALLDFKESGKFIIAYGDSYTQGLYYLSSVADKVLLNPKGMIEWKGIASAPLFYKDLLQKIGVEMQIFKVGTYKSAVEPFISTEMSPANREQVTAFINS
;
A
#
# COMPACT_ATOMS: atom_id res chain seq x y z
N MET A 1 53.66 20.58 -27.09
CA MET A 1 52.50 21.50 -27.23
C MET A 1 51.48 21.03 -28.28
N LYS A 2 51.89 20.54 -29.46
CA LYS A 2 50.95 20.07 -30.51
C LYS A 2 50.10 18.88 -30.07
N ASP A 3 50.69 17.90 -29.38
CA ASP A 3 49.95 16.72 -28.92
C ASP A 3 48.93 17.05 -27.82
N PHE A 4 49.29 17.97 -26.91
CA PHE A 4 48.38 18.47 -25.87
C PHE A 4 47.12 19.14 -26.45
N LEU A 5 47.29 20.00 -27.47
CA LEU A 5 46.16 20.64 -28.16
C LEU A 5 45.33 19.62 -28.94
N LYS A 6 45.96 18.62 -29.57
CA LYS A 6 45.28 17.56 -30.31
C LYS A 6 44.37 16.71 -29.41
N PHE A 7 44.87 16.26 -28.26
CA PHE A 7 44.07 15.46 -27.32
C PHE A 7 42.98 16.29 -26.63
N THR A 8 43.28 17.53 -26.24
CA THR A 8 42.28 18.43 -25.63
C THR A 8 41.12 18.69 -26.60
N LEU A 9 41.41 19.01 -27.87
CA LEU A 9 40.37 19.22 -28.89
C LEU A 9 39.58 17.94 -29.19
N ALA A 10 40.23 16.79 -29.28
CA ALA A 10 39.56 15.51 -29.50
C ALA A 10 38.58 15.16 -28.35
N THR A 11 38.98 15.37 -27.10
CA THR A 11 38.12 15.16 -25.93
C THR A 11 36.94 16.14 -25.92
N VAL A 12 37.16 17.42 -26.22
CA VAL A 12 36.08 18.42 -26.31
C VAL A 12 35.09 18.05 -27.41
N THR A 13 35.56 17.65 -28.59
CA THR A 13 34.67 17.18 -29.68
C THR A 13 33.90 15.93 -29.27
N GLY A 14 34.56 14.98 -28.60
CA GLY A 14 33.90 13.77 -28.09
C GLY A 14 32.80 14.08 -27.07
N ILE A 15 33.04 15.02 -26.15
CA ILE A 15 32.04 15.47 -25.17
C ILE A 15 30.86 16.13 -25.87
N ILE A 16 31.09 17.02 -26.84
CA ILE A 16 30.02 17.69 -27.59
C ILE A 16 29.16 16.68 -28.35
N LEU A 17 29.78 15.75 -29.09
CA LEU A 17 29.06 14.69 -29.82
C LEU A 17 28.24 13.81 -28.87
N SER A 18 28.85 13.40 -27.75
CA SER A 18 28.17 12.57 -26.74
C SER A 18 26.98 13.32 -26.13
N SER A 19 27.13 14.62 -25.89
CA SER A 19 26.08 15.47 -25.32
C SER A 19 24.90 15.64 -26.28
N ILE A 20 25.16 15.78 -27.58
CA ILE A 20 24.11 15.86 -28.61
C ILE A 20 23.35 14.53 -28.70
N VAL A 21 24.06 13.40 -28.68
CA VAL A 21 23.42 12.08 -28.70
C VAL A 21 22.58 11.85 -27.45
N LEU A 22 23.11 12.18 -26.26
CA LEU A 22 22.36 12.08 -25.00
C LEU A 22 21.15 13.02 -24.97
N PHE A 23 21.25 14.21 -25.56
CA PHE A 23 20.14 15.14 -25.68
C PHE A 23 19.01 14.57 -26.55
N ILE A 24 19.34 13.97 -27.71
CA ILE A 24 18.35 13.33 -28.58
C ILE A 24 17.70 12.13 -27.88
N ILE A 25 18.48 11.28 -27.23
CA ILE A 25 17.94 10.15 -26.46
C ILE A 25 17.01 10.67 -25.36
N GLY A 26 17.45 11.68 -24.60
CA GLY A 26 16.65 12.34 -23.57
C GLY A 26 15.34 12.88 -24.12
N MET A 27 15.38 13.55 -25.28
CA MET A 27 14.18 14.12 -25.91
C MET A 27 13.22 13.03 -26.38
N VAL A 28 13.71 11.94 -27.00
CA VAL A 28 12.89 10.78 -27.39
C VAL A 28 12.25 10.12 -26.16
N THR A 29 12.99 9.94 -25.06
CA THR A 29 12.43 9.37 -23.83
C THR A 29 11.37 10.28 -23.21
N LEU A 30 11.58 11.60 -23.23
CA LEU A 30 10.65 12.58 -22.68
C LEU A 30 9.36 12.65 -23.52
N PHE A 31 9.47 12.62 -24.85
CA PHE A 31 8.32 12.48 -25.75
C PHE A 31 7.57 11.15 -25.56
N GLY A 32 8.29 10.06 -25.32
CA GLY A 32 7.68 8.76 -24.98
C GLY A 32 6.84 8.84 -23.71
N ILE A 33 7.37 9.45 -22.64
CA ILE A 33 6.67 9.64 -21.36
C ILE A 33 5.47 10.59 -21.51
N VAL A 34 5.60 11.67 -22.28
CA VAL A 34 4.48 12.60 -22.50
C VAL A 34 3.37 11.96 -23.34
N SER A 35 3.71 11.10 -24.30
CA SER A 35 2.71 10.39 -25.13
C SER A 35 1.91 9.33 -24.36
N THR A 36 2.38 8.91 -23.19
CA THR A 36 1.62 8.01 -22.30
C THR A 36 0.63 8.74 -21.40
N ALA A 37 0.52 10.07 -21.48
CA ALA A 37 -0.48 10.83 -20.75
C ALA A 37 -1.90 10.56 -21.29
N ASP A 38 -2.68 9.85 -20.48
CA ASP A 38 -4.14 9.72 -20.47
C ASP A 38 -4.83 9.38 -21.79
N THR A 39 -4.89 8.08 -22.09
CA THR A 39 -6.03 7.55 -22.86
C THR A 39 -7.17 7.29 -21.88
N GLU A 40 -8.27 8.05 -21.98
CA GLU A 40 -9.49 7.74 -21.24
C GLU A 40 -9.94 6.32 -21.60
N THR A 41 -9.92 5.41 -20.62
CA THR A 41 -10.33 4.03 -20.85
C THR A 41 -11.83 3.97 -21.11
N ILE A 42 -12.23 3.70 -22.34
CA ILE A 42 -13.65 3.54 -22.70
C ILE A 42 -14.18 2.23 -22.09
N VAL A 43 -15.02 2.35 -21.06
CA VAL A 43 -15.65 1.19 -20.40
C VAL A 43 -16.76 0.63 -21.27
N LYS A 44 -16.61 -0.62 -21.73
CA LYS A 44 -17.60 -1.33 -22.54
C LYS A 44 -18.83 -1.70 -21.70
N LYS A 45 -20.00 -1.81 -22.34
CA LYS A 45 -21.22 -2.33 -21.71
C LYS A 45 -20.99 -3.73 -21.12
N ASN A 46 -21.61 -3.99 -19.98
CA ASN A 46 -21.54 -5.26 -19.24
C ASN A 46 -20.14 -5.60 -18.69
N SER A 47 -19.37 -4.58 -18.32
CA SER A 47 -18.06 -4.76 -17.68
C SER A 47 -18.21 -5.05 -16.19
N VAL A 48 -17.16 -5.67 -15.62
CA VAL A 48 -17.00 -5.88 -14.17
C VAL A 48 -15.71 -5.21 -13.75
N MET A 49 -15.76 -4.39 -12.70
CA MET A 49 -14.55 -3.77 -12.16
C MET A 49 -13.80 -4.80 -11.32
N MET A 50 -12.55 -5.09 -11.67
CA MET A 50 -11.68 -5.90 -10.83
C MET A 50 -10.99 -4.99 -9.80
N LEU A 51 -11.17 -5.28 -8.53
CA LEU A 51 -10.37 -4.70 -7.45
C LEU A 51 -9.32 -5.73 -7.04
N ASP A 52 -8.08 -5.51 -7.50
CA ASP A 52 -6.94 -6.36 -7.14
C ASP A 52 -6.39 -5.97 -5.76
N LEU A 53 -6.50 -6.88 -4.79
CA LEU A 53 -6.07 -6.68 -3.42
C LEU A 53 -4.71 -7.35 -3.20
N ASN A 54 -3.71 -6.89 -3.94
CA ASN A 54 -2.36 -7.46 -3.98
C ASN A 54 -1.27 -6.38 -3.87
N GLY A 55 -0.82 -6.07 -2.66
CA GLY A 55 0.20 -5.03 -2.43
C GLY A 55 0.11 -4.40 -1.04
N VAL A 56 0.45 -3.12 -0.94
CA VAL A 56 0.32 -2.32 0.28
C VAL A 56 -0.66 -1.17 0.02
N LEU A 57 -1.54 -0.90 0.98
CA LEU A 57 -2.43 0.25 0.94
C LEU A 57 -1.85 1.40 1.76
N VAL A 58 -1.74 2.56 1.15
CA VAL A 58 -1.40 3.83 1.81
C VAL A 58 -2.59 4.78 1.74
N GLU A 59 -2.59 5.81 2.57
CA GLU A 59 -3.70 6.79 2.58
C GLU A 59 -3.86 7.47 1.22
N ARG A 60 -2.73 7.90 0.63
CA ARG A 60 -2.66 8.55 -0.68
C ARG A 60 -1.39 8.13 -1.39
N THR A 61 -1.50 7.84 -2.68
CA THR A 61 -0.33 7.65 -3.54
C THR A 61 0.35 9.01 -3.75
N GLN A 62 1.68 9.04 -3.67
CA GLN A 62 2.45 10.21 -4.08
C GLN A 62 2.87 10.03 -5.53
N GLU A 63 2.25 10.79 -6.43
CA GLU A 63 2.73 10.94 -7.80
C GLU A 63 3.95 11.87 -7.81
N SER A 64 5.12 11.32 -7.45
CA SER A 64 6.38 12.04 -7.61
C SER A 64 7.00 11.69 -8.97
N PRO A 65 7.49 12.67 -9.74
CA PRO A 65 8.31 12.42 -10.93
C PRO A 65 9.55 11.55 -10.64
N LEU A 66 10.06 11.56 -9.40
CA LEU A 66 11.14 10.66 -8.95
C LEU A 66 10.65 9.24 -8.62
N GLY A 67 9.33 9.06 -8.45
CA GLY A 67 8.68 7.77 -8.21
C GLY A 67 8.90 6.77 -9.35
N ILE A 68 9.00 7.28 -10.59
CA ILE A 68 9.34 6.50 -11.78
C ILE A 68 10.76 5.93 -11.68
N LEU A 69 11.71 6.71 -11.15
CA LEU A 69 13.07 6.24 -10.94
C LEU A 69 13.11 5.17 -9.85
N SER A 70 12.35 5.33 -8.76
CA SER A 70 12.26 4.29 -7.73
C SER A 70 11.60 3.01 -8.24
N GLN A 71 10.58 3.08 -9.11
CA GLN A 71 9.98 1.90 -9.73
C GLN A 71 10.96 1.12 -10.61
N LEU A 72 11.95 1.78 -11.22
CA LEU A 72 13.00 1.10 -12.00
C LEU A 72 14.02 0.34 -11.13
N PHE A 73 14.11 0.67 -9.83
CA PHE A 73 15.13 0.12 -8.92
C PHE A 73 14.55 -0.61 -7.69
N SER A 74 13.24 -0.63 -7.50
CA SER A 74 12.58 -1.22 -6.32
C SER A 74 11.80 -2.46 -6.70
N ASP A 75 11.83 -3.46 -5.82
CA ASP A 75 11.08 -4.72 -5.95
C ASP A 75 9.56 -4.47 -5.98
N ASP A 76 8.89 -5.18 -6.90
CA ASP A 76 7.48 -5.06 -7.33
C ASP A 76 6.43 -5.31 -6.22
N SER A 77 6.29 -4.40 -5.25
CA SER A 77 5.07 -4.35 -4.43
C SER A 77 4.16 -3.22 -4.90
N ASN A 78 3.00 -3.57 -5.46
CA ASN A 78 1.98 -2.58 -5.82
C ASN A 78 1.63 -1.74 -4.59
N THR A 79 1.59 -0.42 -4.77
CA THR A 79 1.14 0.51 -3.74
C THR A 79 -0.17 1.13 -4.22
N TYR A 80 -1.23 0.98 -3.42
CA TYR A 80 -2.55 1.53 -3.73
C TYR A 80 -2.89 2.68 -2.79
N GLY A 81 -3.57 3.69 -3.30
CA GLY A 81 -4.14 4.77 -2.51
C GLY A 81 -5.53 4.38 -1.99
N LEU A 82 -5.81 4.65 -0.72
CA LEU A 82 -7.15 4.47 -0.17
C LEU A 82 -8.15 5.38 -0.91
N ASP A 83 -7.77 6.64 -1.15
CA ASP A 83 -8.56 7.60 -1.92
C ASP A 83 -8.87 7.10 -3.35
N ASP A 84 -7.88 6.50 -4.02
CA ASP A 84 -8.04 5.92 -5.35
C ASP A 84 -9.04 4.76 -5.37
N ILE A 85 -8.95 3.84 -4.40
CA ILE A 85 -9.88 2.70 -4.28
C ILE A 85 -11.30 3.19 -4.00
N LEU A 86 -11.48 4.10 -3.03
CA LEU A 86 -12.79 4.63 -2.68
C LEU A 86 -13.43 5.40 -3.85
N SER A 87 -12.64 6.23 -4.53
CA SER A 87 -13.05 6.94 -5.74
C SER A 87 -13.45 5.98 -6.86
N SER A 88 -12.69 4.89 -7.04
CA SER A 88 -12.97 3.88 -8.06
C SER A 88 -14.27 3.12 -7.78
N ILE A 89 -14.52 2.73 -6.52
CA ILE A 89 -15.77 2.08 -6.11
C ILE A 89 -16.96 3.02 -6.36
N LYS A 90 -16.83 4.31 -6.01
CA LYS A 90 -17.87 5.32 -6.27
C LYS A 90 -18.15 5.48 -7.77
N LYS A 91 -17.11 5.63 -8.59
CA LYS A 91 -17.25 5.70 -10.06
C LYS A 91 -17.92 4.43 -10.62
N ALA A 92 -17.57 3.26 -10.08
CA ALA A 92 -18.18 2.00 -10.47
C ALA A 92 -19.67 1.91 -10.08
N LYS A 93 -20.06 2.47 -8.94
CA LYS A 93 -21.47 2.59 -8.53
C LYS A 93 -22.27 3.42 -9.53
N GLU A 94 -21.74 4.57 -9.93
CA GLU A 94 -22.42 5.53 -10.82
C GLU A 94 -22.41 5.13 -12.31
N ASN A 95 -21.49 4.24 -12.74
CA ASN A 95 -21.34 3.87 -14.15
C ASN A 95 -22.29 2.72 -14.59
N GLU A 96 -23.24 2.99 -15.48
CA GLU A 96 -24.22 2.00 -15.98
C GLU A 96 -23.60 0.82 -16.76
N ASN A 97 -22.42 1.02 -17.35
CA ASN A 97 -21.71 -0.01 -18.10
C ASN A 97 -21.08 -1.06 -17.18
N ILE A 98 -20.89 -0.74 -15.89
CA ILE A 98 -20.36 -1.65 -14.87
C ILE A 98 -21.53 -2.36 -14.18
N LYS A 99 -21.48 -3.70 -14.17
CA LYS A 99 -22.54 -4.56 -13.59
C LYS A 99 -22.22 -5.08 -12.19
N GLY A 100 -20.95 -5.02 -11.80
CA GLY A 100 -20.51 -5.48 -10.51
C GLY A 100 -19.03 -5.26 -10.26
N ILE A 101 -18.59 -5.65 -9.06
CA ILE A 101 -17.20 -5.67 -8.64
C ILE A 101 -16.74 -7.12 -8.45
N TYR A 102 -15.56 -7.42 -8.94
CA TYR A 102 -14.82 -8.64 -8.64
C TYR A 102 -13.67 -8.32 -7.69
N LEU A 103 -13.73 -8.84 -6.46
CA LEU A 103 -12.67 -8.71 -5.46
C LEU A 103 -11.71 -9.87 -5.63
N GLN A 104 -10.51 -9.59 -6.15
CA GLN A 104 -9.42 -10.56 -6.22
C GLN A 104 -8.62 -10.45 -4.91
N ALA A 105 -8.88 -11.35 -3.98
CA ALA A 105 -8.21 -11.39 -2.68
C ALA A 105 -6.90 -12.18 -2.79
N SER A 106 -5.77 -11.47 -2.73
CA SER A 106 -4.43 -12.07 -2.76
C SER A 106 -3.71 -11.78 -1.44
N MET A 107 -3.09 -10.62 -1.31
CA MET A 107 -2.40 -10.19 -0.10
C MET A 107 -2.33 -8.67 -0.08
N LEU A 108 -3.06 -8.03 0.81
CA LEU A 108 -3.03 -6.57 0.97
C LEU A 108 -2.54 -6.20 2.37
N GLY A 109 -1.38 -5.57 2.45
CA GLY A 109 -0.86 -4.97 3.68
C GLY A 109 -1.59 -3.67 3.97
N THR A 110 -2.45 -3.66 4.99
CA THR A 110 -3.25 -2.48 5.34
C THR A 110 -3.74 -2.53 6.79
N SER A 111 -4.28 -1.42 7.28
CA SER A 111 -4.89 -1.31 8.62
C SER A 111 -6.36 -1.74 8.59
N TYR A 112 -6.89 -2.17 9.74
CA TYR A 112 -8.32 -2.48 9.87
C TYR A 112 -9.22 -1.24 9.66
N ALA A 113 -8.75 -0.05 10.01
CA ALA A 113 -9.49 1.19 9.76
C ALA A 113 -9.67 1.44 8.25
N SER A 114 -8.59 1.30 7.46
CA SER A 114 -8.67 1.44 6.02
C SER A 114 -9.51 0.32 5.38
N LEU A 115 -9.43 -0.92 5.88
CA LEU A 115 -10.33 -2.00 5.45
C LEU A 115 -11.79 -1.68 5.73
N GLN A 116 -12.10 -1.06 6.86
CA GLN A 116 -13.46 -0.66 7.22
C GLN A 116 -13.99 0.41 6.25
N GLU A 117 -13.18 1.38 5.84
CA GLU A 117 -13.58 2.38 4.84
C GLU A 117 -13.91 1.74 3.50
N ILE A 118 -13.04 0.84 2.99
CA ILE A 118 -13.31 0.10 1.75
C ILE A 118 -14.58 -0.76 1.92
N ARG A 119 -14.75 -1.41 3.07
CA ARG A 119 -15.93 -2.22 3.38
C ARG A 119 -17.22 -1.40 3.32
N ASN A 120 -17.20 -0.20 3.91
CA ASN A 120 -18.34 0.74 3.89
C ASN A 120 -18.65 1.18 2.45
N ALA A 121 -17.64 1.48 1.64
CA ALA A 121 -17.83 1.83 0.24
C ALA A 121 -18.40 0.65 -0.58
N LEU A 122 -17.99 -0.58 -0.31
CA LEU A 122 -18.56 -1.77 -0.94
C LEU A 122 -20.01 -2.01 -0.51
N LEU A 123 -20.36 -1.75 0.75
CA LEU A 123 -21.75 -1.81 1.23
C LEU A 123 -22.62 -0.77 0.50
N ASP A 124 -22.14 0.47 0.42
CA ASP A 124 -22.79 1.55 -0.34
C ASP A 124 -22.93 1.20 -1.83
N PHE A 125 -21.92 0.55 -2.44
CA PHE A 125 -22.00 0.06 -3.81
C PHE A 125 -23.15 -0.94 -4.00
N LYS A 126 -23.37 -1.86 -3.05
CA LYS A 126 -24.45 -2.86 -3.13
C LYS A 126 -25.84 -2.24 -3.14
N GLU A 127 -26.02 -1.05 -2.55
CA GLU A 127 -27.31 -0.34 -2.60
C GLU A 127 -27.74 0.01 -4.03
N SER A 128 -26.81 0.04 -5.00
CA SER A 128 -27.12 0.23 -6.42
C SER A 128 -27.74 -1.01 -7.10
N GLY A 129 -27.83 -2.15 -6.40
CA GLY A 129 -28.31 -3.42 -6.94
C GLY A 129 -27.29 -4.17 -7.82
N LYS A 130 -26.06 -3.66 -7.92
CA LYS A 130 -24.94 -4.32 -8.62
C LYS A 130 -24.31 -5.39 -7.75
N PHE A 131 -23.84 -6.47 -8.37
CA PHE A 131 -23.29 -7.61 -7.62
C PHE A 131 -21.83 -7.39 -7.20
N ILE A 132 -21.41 -8.09 -6.16
CA ILE A 132 -20.02 -8.23 -5.75
C ILE A 132 -19.69 -9.72 -5.64
N ILE A 133 -18.61 -10.16 -6.29
CA ILE A 133 -18.07 -11.51 -6.13
C ILE A 133 -16.63 -11.40 -5.63
N ALA A 134 -16.29 -12.17 -4.61
CA ALA A 134 -14.91 -12.30 -4.14
C ALA A 134 -14.36 -13.68 -4.47
N TYR A 135 -13.08 -13.73 -4.84
CA TYR A 135 -12.33 -14.97 -4.99
C TYR A 135 -10.93 -14.79 -4.40
N GLY A 136 -10.40 -15.85 -3.80
CA GLY A 136 -9.01 -15.92 -3.38
C GLY A 136 -8.49 -17.35 -3.37
N ASP A 137 -7.19 -17.50 -3.62
CA ASP A 137 -6.49 -18.78 -3.39
C ASP A 137 -6.27 -19.03 -1.89
N SER A 138 -6.19 -17.95 -1.11
CA SER A 138 -6.25 -17.97 0.34
C SER A 138 -6.79 -16.63 0.83
N TYR A 139 -7.42 -16.62 1.99
CA TYR A 139 -7.86 -15.39 2.64
C TYR A 139 -7.09 -15.16 3.93
N THR A 140 -6.44 -14.00 4.04
CA THR A 140 -6.04 -13.48 5.34
C THR A 140 -7.29 -13.06 6.13
N GLN A 141 -7.18 -12.94 7.45
CA GLN A 141 -8.32 -12.51 8.28
C GLN A 141 -8.89 -11.15 7.83
N GLY A 142 -8.03 -10.19 7.47
CA GLY A 142 -8.44 -8.87 7.00
C GLY A 142 -9.13 -8.90 5.62
N LEU A 143 -8.61 -9.70 4.68
CA LEU A 143 -9.22 -9.85 3.36
C LEU A 143 -10.51 -10.67 3.40
N TYR A 144 -10.64 -11.63 4.31
CA TYR A 144 -11.91 -12.30 4.58
C TYR A 144 -12.94 -11.32 5.18
N TYR A 145 -12.53 -10.50 6.16
CA TYR A 145 -13.35 -9.42 6.69
C TYR A 145 -13.88 -8.53 5.56
N LEU A 146 -13.03 -8.03 4.66
CA LEU A 146 -13.50 -7.22 3.53
C LEU A 146 -14.40 -8.00 2.57
N SER A 147 -13.99 -9.20 2.16
CA SER A 147 -14.68 -10.03 1.17
C SER A 147 -16.06 -10.50 1.63
N SER A 148 -16.31 -10.59 2.93
CA SER A 148 -17.62 -10.98 3.48
C SER A 148 -18.78 -10.02 3.16
N VAL A 149 -18.52 -8.86 2.56
CA VAL A 149 -19.57 -8.00 1.97
C VAL A 149 -20.12 -8.58 0.66
N ALA A 150 -19.32 -9.36 -0.05
CA ALA A 150 -19.65 -9.89 -1.37
C ALA A 150 -20.89 -10.79 -1.33
N ASP A 151 -21.61 -10.87 -2.45
CA ASP A 151 -22.75 -11.79 -2.61
C ASP A 151 -22.29 -13.25 -2.67
N LYS A 152 -21.07 -13.47 -3.16
CA LYS A 152 -20.39 -14.77 -3.16
C LYS A 152 -18.94 -14.60 -2.75
N VAL A 153 -18.51 -15.39 -1.78
CA VAL A 153 -17.10 -15.53 -1.40
C VAL A 153 -16.64 -16.91 -1.85
N LEU A 154 -15.74 -16.95 -2.83
CA LEU A 154 -15.27 -18.16 -3.48
C LEU A 154 -13.83 -18.44 -3.04
N LEU A 155 -13.55 -19.69 -2.72
CA LEU A 155 -12.23 -20.11 -2.28
C LEU A 155 -11.72 -21.23 -3.20
N ASN A 156 -10.44 -21.20 -3.52
CA ASN A 156 -9.76 -22.31 -4.16
C ASN A 156 -9.98 -23.60 -3.34
N PRO A 157 -10.37 -24.75 -3.93
CA PRO A 157 -10.56 -26.01 -3.20
C PRO A 157 -9.34 -26.51 -2.41
N LYS A 158 -8.15 -26.01 -2.72
CA LYS A 158 -6.88 -26.29 -2.00
C LYS A 158 -6.39 -25.09 -1.18
N GLY A 159 -7.21 -24.05 -1.05
CA GLY A 159 -6.91 -22.82 -0.35
C GLY A 159 -7.11 -22.90 1.16
N MET A 160 -6.83 -21.78 1.82
CA MET A 160 -6.97 -21.63 3.28
C MET A 160 -7.64 -20.31 3.64
N ILE A 161 -8.38 -20.30 4.75
CA ILE A 161 -8.83 -19.08 5.42
C ILE A 161 -8.06 -18.99 6.74
N GLU A 162 -7.34 -17.89 6.93
CA GLU A 162 -6.65 -17.61 8.18
C GLU A 162 -7.61 -16.93 9.16
N TRP A 163 -7.88 -17.58 10.28
CA TRP A 163 -8.69 -17.02 11.36
C TRP A 163 -8.01 -17.26 12.71
N LYS A 164 -7.47 -16.20 13.30
CA LYS A 164 -6.62 -16.28 14.51
C LYS A 164 -6.97 -15.25 15.59
N GLY A 165 -7.93 -14.36 15.32
CA GLY A 165 -8.28 -13.25 16.19
C GLY A 165 -7.29 -12.09 16.08
N ILE A 166 -7.42 -11.12 16.98
CA ILE A 166 -6.52 -9.97 17.09
C ILE A 166 -5.78 -10.10 18.43
N ALA A 167 -4.47 -9.85 18.43
CA ALA A 167 -3.63 -9.93 19.61
C ALA A 167 -2.64 -8.78 19.66
N SER A 168 -2.18 -8.42 20.86
CA SER A 168 -1.07 -7.49 21.09
C SER A 168 -0.02 -8.16 21.96
N ALA A 169 1.21 -8.14 21.47
CA ALA A 169 2.37 -8.75 22.11
C ALA A 169 3.53 -7.73 22.13
N PRO A 170 3.47 -6.69 22.98
CA PRO A 170 4.57 -5.74 23.11
C PRO A 170 5.79 -6.43 23.71
N LEU A 171 6.96 -6.01 23.24
CA LEU A 171 8.25 -6.46 23.76
C LEU A 171 8.69 -5.57 24.92
N PHE A 172 9.37 -6.16 25.89
CA PHE A 172 9.94 -5.46 27.05
C PHE A 172 11.44 -5.70 27.12
N TYR A 173 12.20 -4.62 27.25
CA TYR A 173 13.67 -4.60 27.14
C TYR A 173 14.37 -4.14 28.41
N LYS A 174 13.65 -3.78 29.48
CA LYS A 174 14.21 -3.27 30.75
C LYS A 174 15.44 -4.07 31.22
N ASP A 175 15.29 -5.39 31.35
CA ASP A 175 16.35 -6.25 31.88
C ASP A 175 17.53 -6.40 30.90
N LEU A 176 17.27 -6.35 29.60
CA LEU A 176 18.32 -6.31 28.58
C LEU A 176 19.14 -5.03 28.72
N LEU A 177 18.46 -3.88 28.80
CA LEU A 177 19.08 -2.56 28.93
C LEU A 177 19.92 -2.48 30.21
N GLN A 178 19.40 -2.98 31.33
CA GLN A 178 20.14 -3.05 32.58
C GLN A 178 21.42 -3.90 32.46
N LYS A 179 21.37 -5.06 31.79
CA LYS A 179 22.53 -5.93 31.59
C LYS A 179 23.64 -5.29 30.77
N ILE A 180 23.30 -4.42 29.82
CA ILE A 180 24.27 -3.69 28.99
C ILE A 180 24.67 -2.33 29.57
N GLY A 181 24.25 -2.03 30.82
CA GLY A 181 24.61 -0.80 31.51
C GLY A 181 23.85 0.44 31.03
N VAL A 182 22.70 0.27 30.38
CA VAL A 182 21.85 1.37 29.92
C VAL A 182 20.71 1.62 30.92
N GLU A 183 20.68 2.82 31.50
CA GLU A 183 19.62 3.27 32.41
C GLU A 183 18.70 4.28 31.70
N MET A 184 17.41 3.95 31.64
CA MET A 184 16.39 4.78 30.98
C MET A 184 15.80 5.80 31.97
N GLN A 185 16.06 7.09 31.77
CA GLN A 185 15.46 8.18 32.53
C GLN A 185 14.16 8.63 31.86
N ILE A 186 13.00 8.30 32.45
CA ILE A 186 11.69 8.54 31.84
C ILE A 186 10.87 9.51 32.67
N PHE A 187 10.39 10.57 32.02
CA PHE A 187 9.39 11.48 32.57
C PHE A 187 8.09 11.28 31.81
N LYS A 188 7.01 10.89 32.50
CA LYS A 188 5.69 10.72 31.90
C LYS A 188 4.61 11.38 32.73
N VAL A 189 3.58 11.90 32.05
CA VAL A 189 2.32 12.33 32.65
C VAL A 189 1.20 11.54 31.95
N GLY A 190 0.33 10.93 32.74
CA GLY A 190 -0.80 10.13 32.26
C GLY A 190 -0.67 8.64 32.57
N THR A 191 -1.71 8.08 33.20
CA THR A 191 -1.80 6.67 33.62
C THR A 191 -1.65 5.72 32.43
N TYR A 192 -2.32 6.03 31.32
CA TYR A 192 -2.36 5.24 30.07
C TYR A 192 -1.24 5.57 29.08
N LYS A 193 -0.27 6.42 29.44
CA LYS A 193 0.88 6.72 28.56
C LYS A 193 1.89 5.57 28.63
N SER A 194 1.57 4.46 27.95
CA SER A 194 2.25 3.17 28.10
C SER A 194 3.40 2.91 27.11
N ALA A 195 3.61 3.79 26.13
CA ALA A 195 4.69 3.67 25.12
C ALA A 195 6.10 3.56 25.75
N VAL A 196 6.26 3.97 27.00
CA VAL A 196 7.51 3.90 27.76
C VAL A 196 7.70 2.61 28.55
N GLU A 197 6.63 1.84 28.78
CA GLU A 197 6.67 0.62 29.60
C GLU A 197 7.68 -0.43 29.10
N PRO A 198 7.87 -0.65 27.78
CA PRO A 198 8.92 -1.53 27.26
C PRO A 198 10.32 -1.27 27.84
N PHE A 199 10.60 -0.03 28.25
CA PHE A 199 11.93 0.40 28.69
C PHE A 199 12.12 0.36 30.21
N ILE A 200 11.03 0.35 30.99
CA ILE A 200 11.08 0.46 32.47
C ILE A 200 10.39 -0.69 33.20
N SER A 201 9.66 -1.53 32.48
CA SER A 201 8.93 -2.69 33.01
C SER A 201 9.34 -3.97 32.25
N THR A 202 8.92 -5.10 32.77
CA THR A 202 9.03 -6.43 32.14
C THR A 202 7.69 -6.94 31.63
N GLU A 203 6.60 -6.25 31.96
CA GLU A 203 5.23 -6.60 31.60
C GLU A 203 4.35 -5.34 31.50
N MET A 204 3.17 -5.50 30.87
CA MET A 204 2.18 -4.43 30.80
C MET A 204 1.69 -4.06 32.19
N SER A 205 1.59 -2.76 32.49
CA SER A 205 0.86 -2.31 33.67
C SER A 205 -0.63 -2.69 33.56
N PRO A 206 -1.38 -2.76 34.69
CA PRO A 206 -2.82 -2.99 34.65
C PRO A 206 -3.58 -2.01 33.73
N ALA A 207 -3.20 -0.73 33.77
CA ALA A 207 -3.78 0.31 32.91
C ALA A 207 -3.48 0.07 31.42
N ASN A 208 -2.24 -0.32 31.08
CA ASN A 208 -1.90 -0.65 29.70
C ASN A 208 -2.63 -1.92 29.22
N ARG A 209 -2.78 -2.92 30.09
CA ARG A 209 -3.56 -4.12 29.78
C ARG A 209 -5.02 -3.79 29.53
N GLU A 210 -5.62 -2.92 30.34
CA GLU A 210 -6.99 -2.44 30.17
C GLU A 210 -7.19 -1.74 28.82
N GLN A 211 -6.40 -0.70 28.51
CA GLN A 211 -6.56 0.05 27.25
C GLN A 211 -6.34 -0.82 26.01
N VAL A 212 -5.38 -1.74 26.04
CA VAL A 212 -5.08 -2.63 24.90
C VAL A 212 -6.20 -3.64 24.72
N THR A 213 -6.73 -4.18 25.82
CA THR A 213 -7.87 -5.11 25.77
C THR A 213 -9.12 -4.40 25.26
N ALA A 214 -9.38 -3.16 25.67
CA ALA A 214 -10.49 -2.36 25.17
C ALA A 214 -10.36 -2.08 23.67
N PHE A 215 -9.17 -1.70 23.21
CA PHE A 215 -8.90 -1.42 21.79
C PHE A 215 -9.03 -2.66 20.89
N ILE A 216 -8.58 -3.83 21.34
CA ILE A 216 -8.65 -5.06 20.53
C ILE A 216 -10.08 -5.61 20.42
N ASN A 217 -10.92 -5.33 21.42
CA ASN A 217 -12.30 -5.82 21.46
C ASN A 217 -13.34 -4.81 20.94
N SER A 218 -12.92 -3.63 20.47
CA SER A 218 -13.82 -2.60 19.94
C SER A 218 -14.26 -2.85 18.51
#